data_AF-A0A1H8DEA6-F1
#
_entry.id   AF-A0A1H8DEA6-F1
#
_cell.length_a   1.000
_cell.length_b   1.000
_cell.length_c   1.000
_cell.angle_alpha   90.00
_cell.angle_beta   90.00
_cell.angle_gamma   90.00
#
_symmetry.space_group_name_H-M   'P 1'
#
loop_
_entity.id
_entity.type
_entity.pdbx_description
1 polymer ?
#
loop_
_entity_poly.entity_id
_entity_poly.type
_entity_poly.pdbx_seq_one_letter_code
_entity_poly.pdbx_strand_id
1 'polypeptide(L)' 'MGFLNWYDWIQPTNPFASIFFGLIFSIIITLVVWFDTKEAKTCGVVLVTGIGVSIIGVVVLNTIGYYG' A
#
# COMPACT_ATOMS: atom_id res chain seq x y z
N MET A 1 -19.56 -8.53 2.46
CA MET A 1 -20.01 -7.22 2.98
C MET A 1 -19.01 -6.79 4.04
N GLY A 2 -18.49 -5.57 3.90
CA GLY A 2 -17.33 -5.05 4.62
C GLY A 2 -16.18 -4.88 3.65
N PHE A 3 -15.98 -3.65 3.15
CA PHE A 3 -14.81 -3.27 2.34
C PHE A 3 -13.50 -3.61 3.06
N LEU A 4 -13.50 -3.51 4.39
CA LEU A 4 -12.46 -3.96 5.29
C LEU A 4 -13.05 -4.88 6.36
N ASN A 5 -12.31 -5.93 6.72
CA ASN A 5 -12.53 -6.73 7.92
C ASN A 5 -11.44 -6.41 8.95
N TRP A 6 -11.74 -6.69 10.23
CA TRP A 6 -10.78 -6.44 11.31
C TRP A 6 -9.46 -7.22 11.13
N TYR A 7 -9.54 -8.46 10.64
CA TYR A 7 -8.38 -9.33 10.42
C TYR A 7 -7.55 -8.93 9.19
N ASP A 8 -8.06 -8.07 8.30
CA ASP A 8 -7.32 -7.61 7.12
C ASP A 8 -6.08 -6.77 7.49
N TRP A 9 -6.00 -6.30 8.75
CA TRP A 9 -4.81 -5.66 9.32
C TRP A 9 -3.58 -6.56 9.34
N ILE A 10 -3.75 -7.87 9.48
CA ILE A 10 -2.65 -8.84 9.52
C ILE A 10 -2.41 -9.40 8.13
N GLN A 11 -3.49 -9.82 7.47
CA GLN A 11 -3.45 -10.40 6.13
C GLN A 11 -4.67 -9.91 5.36
N PRO A 12 -4.48 -9.06 4.33
CA PRO A 12 -5.60 -8.63 3.51
C PRO A 12 -6.16 -9.84 2.75
N THR A 13 -7.45 -10.08 2.94
CA THR A 13 -8.18 -11.20 2.32
C THR A 13 -8.85 -10.80 1.00
N ASN A 14 -8.83 -9.52 0.66
CA ASN A 14 -9.35 -9.02 -0.60
C ASN A 14 -8.38 -8.00 -1.25
N PRO A 15 -8.43 -7.83 -2.58
CA PRO A 15 -7.52 -6.93 -3.29
C PRO A 15 -7.65 -5.47 -2.84
N PHE A 16 -8.87 -5.04 -2.50
CA PHE A 16 -9.14 -3.66 -2.08
C PHE A 16 -8.50 -3.33 -0.73
N ALA A 17 -8.51 -4.27 0.21
CA ALA A 17 -7.86 -4.15 1.51
C ALA A 17 -6.34 -4.06 1.34
N SER A 18 -5.74 -4.87 0.46
CA SER A 18 -4.31 -4.77 0.15
C SER A 18 -3.92 -3.41 -0.43
N ILE A 19 -4.72 -2.87 -1.36
CA ILE A 19 -4.46 -1.54 -1.93
C ILE A 19 -4.64 -0.46 -0.86
N PHE A 20 -5.69 -0.56 -0.04
CA PHE A 20 -5.97 0.39 1.03
C PHE A 20 -4.82 0.48 2.03
N PHE A 21 -4.36 -0.67 2.55
CA PHE A 21 -3.23 -0.69 3.47
C PHE A 21 -1.92 -0.28 2.78
N GLY A 22 -1.70 -0.69 1.53
CA GLY A 22 -0.56 -0.24 0.74
C GLY A 22 -0.48 1.29 0.60
N LEU A 23 -1.63 1.94 0.38
CA LEU A 23 -1.72 3.40 0.34
C LEU A 23 -1.44 4.05 1.70
N ILE A 24 -2.04 3.52 2.76
CA ILE A 24 -1.80 4.02 4.14
C ILE A 24 -0.32 3.94 4.47
N PHE A 25 0.32 2.79 4.26
CA PHE A 25 1.74 2.62 4.56
C PHE A 25 2.62 3.50 3.66
N SER A 26 2.27 3.66 2.39
CA SER A 26 2.98 4.58 1.49
C SER A 26 2.94 6.03 1.98
N ILE A 27 1.79 6.48 2.49
CA ILE A 27 1.63 7.83 3.07
C ILE A 27 2.46 7.94 4.36
N ILE A 28 2.37 6.96 5.26
CA ILE A 28 3.13 6.96 6.53
C ILE A 28 4.64 7.03 6.24
N ILE A 29 5.16 6.17 5.35
CA ILE A 29 6.58 6.16 4.98
C ILE A 29 6.98 7.48 4.35
N THR A 30 6.14 8.04 3.47
CA THR A 30 6.40 9.35 2.86
C THR A 30 6.49 10.46 3.91
N LEU A 31 5.64 10.43 4.95
CA LEU A 31 5.71 11.36 6.07
C LEU A 31 6.99 11.18 6.89
N VAL A 32 7.40 9.93 7.17
CA VAL A 32 8.67 9.65 7.85
C VAL A 32 9.85 10.21 7.05
N VAL A 33 9.89 9.95 5.74
CA VAL A 33 10.92 10.47 4.83
C VAL A 33 10.89 11.99 4.76
N TRP A 34 9.71 12.61 4.82
CA TRP A 34 9.58 14.06 4.89
C TRP A 34 10.17 14.64 6.18
N PHE A 35 9.94 13.99 7.32
CA PHE A 35 10.50 14.44 8.59
C PHE A 35 12.03 14.35 8.63
N ASP A 36 12.60 13.34 7.96
CA ASP A 36 14.04 13.13 7.89
C ASP A 36 14.73 14.03 6.85
N THR A 37 14.24 14.03 5.61
CA THR A 37 14.93 14.69 4.48
C THR A 37 14.46 16.13 4.24
N LYS A 38 13.21 16.45 4.55
CA LYS A 38 12.54 17.72 4.15
C LYS A 38 12.58 18.02 2.65
N GLU A 39 12.83 17.01 1.82
CA GLU A 39 12.92 17.17 0.36
C GLU A 39 11.66 16.66 -0.35
N ALA A 40 10.92 17.57 -0.97
CA ALA A 40 9.67 17.25 -1.66
C ALA A 40 9.86 16.27 -2.84
N LYS A 41 10.99 16.35 -3.54
CA LYS A 41 11.32 15.44 -4.64
C LYS A 41 11.47 14.01 -4.14
N THR A 42 12.20 13.83 -3.04
CA THR A 42 12.43 12.52 -2.41
C THR A 42 11.12 11.93 -1.88
N CYS A 43 10.28 12.74 -1.23
CA CYS A 43 8.94 12.33 -0.82
C CYS A 43 8.05 11.91 -2.01
N GLY A 44 8.09 12.66 -3.12
CA GLY A 44 7.33 12.33 -4.32
C GLY A 44 7.74 10.98 -4.92
N VAL A 45 9.04 10.71 -5.02
CA VAL A 45 9.56 9.43 -5.50
C VAL A 45 9.11 8.28 -4.59
N VAL A 46 9.23 8.45 -3.27
CA VAL A 46 8.82 7.43 -2.29
C VAL A 46 7.33 7.14 -2.38
N LEU A 47 6.49 8.17 -2.47
CA LEU A 47 5.04 8.01 -2.56
C LEU A 47 4.65 7.27 -3.85
N VAL A 48 5.15 7.70 -5.00
CA VAL A 48 4.85 7.07 -6.29
C VAL A 48 5.35 5.63 -6.33
N THR A 49 6.56 5.38 -5.81
CA THR A 49 7.12 4.03 -5.74
C THR A 49 6.29 3.13 -4.82
N GLY A 50 5.90 3.61 -3.64
CA GLY A 50 5.08 2.86 -2.69
C GLY A 50 3.71 2.49 -3.26
N ILE A 51 3.05 3.44 -3.93
CA ILE A 51 1.77 3.20 -4.63
C ILE A 51 1.96 2.18 -5.76
N GLY A 52 2.98 2.38 -6.60
CA GLY A 52 3.27 1.49 -7.73
C GLY A 52 3.55 0.05 -7.29
N VAL A 53 4.41 -0.13 -6.30
CA VAL A 53 4.73 -1.45 -5.72
C VAL A 53 3.48 -2.09 -5.12
N SER A 54 2.65 -1.32 -4.42
CA SER A 54 1.40 -1.83 -3.83
C SER A 54 0.43 -2.34 -4.90
N ILE A 55 0.21 -1.56 -5.97
CA ILE A 55 -0.68 -1.95 -7.08
C ILE A 55 -0.13 -3.16 -7.82
N ILE A 56 1.16 -3.16 -8.19
CA ILE A 56 1.79 -4.28 -8.90
C ILE A 56 1.73 -5.54 -8.05
N GLY A 57 2.05 -5.45 -6.76
CA GLY A 57 1.97 -6.56 -5.83
C GLY A 57 0.55 -7.15 -5.74
N VAL A 58 -0.47 -6.31 -5.63
CA VAL A 58 -1.87 -6.75 -5.62
C VAL A 58 -2.26 -7.45 -6.92
N VAL A 59 -1.86 -6.91 -8.08
CA VAL A 59 -2.13 -7.53 -9.38
C VAL A 59 -1.50 -8.91 -9.45
N VAL A 60 -0.22 -9.04 -9.07
CA VAL A 60 0.47 -10.34 -9.04
C VAL A 60 -0.27 -11.32 -8.12
N LEU A 61 -0.60 -10.91 -6.89
CA LEU A 61 -1.33 -11.75 -5.93
C LEU A 61 -2.70 -12.17 -6.49
N ASN A 62 -3.42 -11.27 -7.16
CA ASN A 62 -4.69 -11.59 -7.77
C ASN A 62 -4.54 -12.61 -8.92
N THR A 63 -3.52 -12.47 -9.76
CA THR A 63 -3.29 -13.38 -10.90
C THR A 63 -2.94 -14.81 -10.48
N ILE A 64 -2.34 -15.00 -9.30
CA ILE A 64 -2.01 -16.33 -8.77
C ILE A 64 -3.15 -16.93 -7.93
N GLY A 65 -4.31 -16.28 -7.88
CA GLY A 65 -5.48 -16.77 -7.14
C GLY A 65 -5.42 -16.58 -5.63
N TYR A 66 -4.56 -15.68 -5.12
CA TYR A 66 -4.39 -15.47 -3.67
C TYR A 66 -5.68 -14.97 -2.97
N TYR A 67 -6.53 -14.23 -3.68
CA TYR A 67 -7.78 -13.67 -3.16
C TYR A 67 -9.05 -14.43 -3.62
N GLY A 68 -8.88 -15.60 -4.25
CA GLY A 68 -9.96 -16.40 -4.85
C GLY A 68 -10.33 -17.62 -4.02
#